data_AF-A0A1T1DN58-F1
#
_entry.id   AF-A0A1T1DN58-F1
#
_cell.length_a   1.000
_cell.length_b   1.000
_cell.length_c   1.000
_cell.angle_alpha   90.00
_cell.angle_beta   90.00
_cell.angle_gamma   90.00
#
_symmetry.space_group_name_H-M   'P 1'
#
loop_
_entity.id
_entity.type
_entity.pdbx_description
1 polymer ?
#
loop_
_entity_poly.entity_id
_entity_poly.type
_entity_poly.pdbx_seq_one_letter_code
_entity_poly.pdbx_strand_id
1 'polypeptide(L)'
;MSKNINWFQDSFWFGETFLRSLRGSVFDPIWSVFALVFHYLGETFFFMALLSIVYIYIDRKLGIRLGIGLLTTAILNAFLKILFESPRPTLPWNGPGKLTELSYGFPSGHVQTTVVIWGLLLLHLKSKTARLISVLVIVFMPFARMYAGVHFAGDVLGGFIFGLLGLVLIEVIFRVFPELESSTPLEGQTFSKTKTMALIVVVMTLPSVLLHTNINSYEKIKSYENVISASGALGGFLIGILFSKMNSLEWGKADSIQEGIQRAIVLILGILLLYVLPGILIQKYLPENPVARYLRYGIVSSYIAFFSVNIMVKRKGRFKR
;
A
#
# COMPACT_ATOMS: atom_id res chain seq x y z
N MET A 1 -1.83 25.76 16.98
CA MET A 1 -1.46 25.15 18.28
C MET A 1 -0.70 23.86 18.01
N SER A 2 0.63 23.90 17.90
CA SER A 2 1.46 22.69 17.85
C SER A 2 1.48 22.11 19.26
N LYS A 3 0.83 20.96 19.47
CA LYS A 3 1.04 20.19 20.70
C LYS A 3 2.50 19.74 20.66
N ASN A 4 3.34 20.33 21.51
CA ASN A 4 4.67 19.83 21.83
C ASN A 4 4.51 18.49 22.53
N ILE A 5 4.28 17.43 21.75
CA ILE A 5 4.55 16.07 22.21
C ILE A 5 6.07 16.03 22.33
N ASN A 6 6.57 16.08 23.56
CA ASN A 6 7.99 15.90 23.84
C ASN A 6 8.35 14.44 23.58
N TRP A 7 8.55 14.10 22.30
CA TRP A 7 9.03 12.78 21.87
C TRP A 7 10.42 12.47 22.49
N PHE A 8 11.24 13.50 22.74
CA PHE A 8 12.68 13.40 23.00
C PHE A 8 13.08 13.47 24.48
N GLN A 9 12.50 12.61 25.30
CA GLN A 9 13.26 12.14 26.46
C GLN A 9 14.14 11.00 25.95
N ASP A 10 15.44 10.96 26.31
CA ASP A 10 16.39 9.87 26.02
C ASP A 10 15.90 8.52 26.57
N SER A 11 14.84 8.03 25.97
CA SER A 11 14.03 6.90 26.40
C SER A 11 14.22 5.79 25.38
N PHE A 12 14.01 4.55 25.82
CA PHE A 12 14.08 3.39 24.94
C PHE A 12 13.21 3.54 23.67
N TRP A 13 12.05 4.20 23.79
CA TRP A 13 11.05 4.29 22.72
C TRP A 13 11.38 5.31 21.63
N PHE A 14 11.97 6.45 21.97
CA PHE A 14 12.21 7.56 21.03
C PHE A 14 13.63 8.13 21.13
N GLY A 15 14.55 7.40 21.76
CA GLY A 15 15.97 7.74 21.87
C GLY A 15 16.85 6.96 20.89
N GLU A 16 17.97 7.55 20.50
CA GLU A 16 18.94 6.91 19.59
C GLU A 16 19.86 5.90 20.28
N THR A 17 19.99 5.95 21.61
CA THR A 17 20.87 5.07 22.39
C THR A 17 20.60 3.59 22.09
N PHE A 18 19.33 3.21 22.05
CA PHE A 18 18.95 1.84 21.67
C PHE A 18 19.33 1.52 20.22
N LEU A 19 19.08 2.43 19.27
CA LEU A 19 19.42 2.23 17.86
C LEU A 19 20.92 2.06 17.65
N ARG A 20 21.74 2.83 18.38
CA ARG A 20 23.20 2.74 18.35
C ARG A 20 23.69 1.40 18.88
N SER A 21 23.02 0.83 19.89
CA SER A 21 23.35 -0.49 20.43
C SER A 21 23.13 -1.64 19.45
N LEU A 22 22.33 -1.44 18.39
CA LEU A 22 22.12 -2.44 17.33
C LEU A 22 23.29 -2.52 16.35
N ARG A 23 24.27 -1.62 16.43
CA ARG A 23 25.39 -1.47 15.49
C ARG A 23 26.74 -1.61 16.21
N GLY A 24 27.82 -1.70 15.45
CA GLY A 24 29.19 -1.82 15.95
C GLY A 24 29.65 -3.27 16.10
N SER A 25 28.91 -4.22 15.54
CA SER A 25 29.25 -5.64 15.57
C SER A 25 30.01 -6.07 14.32
N VAL A 26 30.70 -7.21 14.38
CA VAL A 26 31.31 -7.83 13.19
C VAL A 26 30.29 -8.23 12.11
N PHE A 27 29.00 -8.30 12.48
CA PHE A 27 27.90 -8.67 11.60
C PHE A 27 27.25 -7.47 10.89
N ASP A 28 27.71 -6.25 11.15
CA ASP A 28 27.14 -5.03 10.58
C ASP A 28 27.01 -5.05 9.04
N PRO A 29 27.96 -5.61 8.26
CA PRO A 29 27.78 -5.74 6.81
C PRO A 29 26.56 -6.60 6.44
N ILE A 30 26.34 -7.70 7.16
CA ILE A 30 25.21 -8.61 6.94
C ILE A 30 23.91 -7.92 7.31
N TRP A 31 23.85 -7.28 8.48
CA TRP A 31 22.66 -6.55 8.93
C TRP A 31 22.32 -5.36 8.04
N SER A 32 23.32 -4.74 7.43
CA SER A 32 23.13 -3.65 6.46
C SER A 32 22.49 -4.15 5.16
N VAL A 33 22.99 -5.26 4.60
CA VAL A 33 22.35 -5.87 3.42
C VAL A 33 20.94 -6.35 3.77
N PHE A 34 20.77 -6.96 4.93
CA PHE A 34 19.47 -7.39 5.43
C PHE A 34 18.46 -6.23 5.52
N ALA A 35 18.85 -5.13 6.17
CA ALA A 35 17.99 -3.96 6.31
C ALA A 35 17.66 -3.31 4.95
N LEU A 36 18.58 -3.35 4.00
CA LEU A 36 18.33 -2.88 2.63
C LEU A 36 17.34 -3.77 1.88
N VAL A 37 17.48 -5.09 1.97
CA VAL A 37 16.51 -6.03 1.37
C VAL A 37 15.12 -5.80 1.95
N PHE A 38 15.02 -5.70 3.28
CA PHE A 38 13.75 -5.44 3.95
C PHE A 38 13.17 -4.06 3.63
N HIS A 39 14.00 -3.04 3.41
CA HIS A 39 13.54 -1.77 2.89
C HIS A 39 12.80 -1.96 1.56
N TYR A 40 13.41 -2.63 0.58
CA TYR A 40 12.75 -2.90 -0.70
C TYR A 40 11.51 -3.79 -0.59
N LEU A 41 11.48 -4.74 0.36
CA LEU A 41 10.27 -5.54 0.64
C LEU A 41 9.14 -4.74 1.29
N GLY A 42 9.46 -3.63 1.96
CA GLY A 42 8.50 -2.73 2.58
C GLY A 42 8.13 -1.52 1.71
N GLU A 43 8.71 -1.41 0.52
CA GLU A 43 8.49 -0.31 -0.41
C GLU A 43 7.14 -0.42 -1.14
N THR A 44 6.59 0.74 -1.51
CA THR A 44 5.29 0.82 -2.18
C THR A 44 5.31 0.09 -3.53
N PHE A 45 6.43 0.18 -4.27
CA PHE A 45 6.59 -0.51 -5.55
C PHE A 45 6.53 -2.04 -5.41
N PHE A 46 7.15 -2.60 -4.38
CA PHE A 46 7.09 -4.04 -4.13
C PHE A 46 5.67 -4.49 -3.85
N PHE A 47 4.95 -3.78 -2.96
CA PHE A 47 3.57 -4.13 -2.65
C PHE A 47 2.62 -3.95 -3.83
N MET A 48 2.81 -2.92 -4.67
CA MET A 48 2.03 -2.76 -5.91
C MET A 48 2.27 -3.91 -6.88
N ALA A 49 3.52 -4.36 -7.04
CA ALA A 49 3.85 -5.49 -7.89
C ALA A 49 3.25 -6.80 -7.33
N LEU A 50 3.44 -7.06 -6.03
CA LEU A 50 2.88 -8.22 -5.34
C LEU A 50 1.35 -8.26 -5.45
N LEU A 51 0.68 -7.15 -5.18
CA LEU A 51 -0.77 -6.99 -5.31
C LEU A 51 -1.23 -7.30 -6.74
N SER A 52 -0.57 -6.68 -7.73
CA SER A 52 -0.93 -6.88 -9.14
C SER A 52 -0.77 -8.35 -9.55
N ILE A 53 0.30 -9.01 -9.09
CA ILE A 53 0.52 -10.44 -9.31
C ILE A 53 -0.60 -11.25 -8.65
N VAL A 54 -0.90 -11.03 -7.37
CA VAL A 54 -1.93 -11.81 -6.67
C VAL A 54 -3.30 -11.59 -7.32
N TYR A 55 -3.69 -10.34 -7.53
CA TYR A 55 -4.98 -9.95 -8.09
C TYR A 55 -5.19 -10.52 -9.48
N ILE A 56 -4.15 -10.52 -10.33
CA ILE A 56 -4.31 -10.86 -11.75
C ILE A 56 -3.91 -12.30 -12.06
N TYR A 57 -3.04 -12.95 -11.28
CA TYR A 57 -2.49 -14.26 -11.63
C TYR A 57 -2.85 -15.39 -10.67
N ILE A 58 -3.27 -15.08 -9.45
CA ILE A 58 -3.40 -16.08 -8.41
C ILE A 58 -4.86 -16.17 -7.98
N ASP A 59 -5.35 -15.13 -7.32
CA ASP A 59 -6.65 -15.12 -6.69
C ASP A 59 -7.21 -13.70 -6.66
N ARG A 60 -8.30 -13.50 -7.39
CA ARG A 60 -9.01 -12.23 -7.47
C ARG A 60 -9.46 -11.73 -6.10
N LYS A 61 -10.03 -12.61 -5.26
CA LYS A 61 -10.60 -12.22 -3.96
C LYS A 61 -9.50 -11.77 -3.01
N LEU A 62 -8.42 -12.54 -2.92
CA LEU A 62 -7.24 -12.17 -2.13
C LEU A 62 -6.63 -10.87 -2.65
N GLY A 63 -6.54 -10.69 -3.98
CA GLY A 63 -6.08 -9.43 -4.55
C GLY A 63 -6.95 -8.22 -4.16
N ILE A 64 -8.28 -8.37 -4.13
CA ILE A 64 -9.18 -7.31 -3.63
C ILE A 64 -8.89 -6.99 -2.16
N ARG A 65 -8.73 -8.02 -1.30
CA ARG A 65 -8.39 -7.84 0.12
C ARG A 65 -7.06 -7.11 0.31
N LEU A 66 -6.02 -7.53 -0.42
CA LEU A 66 -4.70 -6.91 -0.37
C LEU A 66 -4.74 -5.46 -0.88
N GLY A 67 -5.51 -5.18 -1.93
CA GLY A 67 -5.63 -3.84 -2.51
C GLY A 67 -6.32 -2.86 -1.57
N ILE A 68 -7.48 -3.24 -1.03
CA ILE A 68 -8.19 -2.41 -0.04
C ILE A 68 -7.35 -2.28 1.24
N GLY A 69 -6.70 -3.35 1.69
CA GLY A 69 -5.82 -3.34 2.85
C GLY A 69 -4.63 -2.39 2.70
N LEU A 70 -3.91 -2.47 1.58
CA LEU A 70 -2.77 -1.60 1.27
C LEU A 70 -3.19 -0.13 1.29
N LEU A 71 -4.24 0.21 0.55
CA LEU A 71 -4.66 1.59 0.33
C LEU A 71 -5.25 2.22 1.59
N THR A 72 -6.08 1.49 2.34
CA THR A 72 -6.63 1.95 3.63
C THR A 72 -5.51 2.16 4.66
N THR A 73 -4.54 1.24 4.71
CA THR A 73 -3.39 1.33 5.61
C THR A 73 -2.49 2.51 5.25
N ALA A 74 -2.27 2.78 3.97
CA ALA A 74 -1.50 3.92 3.50
C ALA A 74 -2.16 5.25 3.88
N ILE A 75 -3.49 5.38 3.72
CA ILE A 75 -4.25 6.56 4.14
C ILE A 75 -4.10 6.76 5.66
N LEU A 76 -4.36 5.71 6.45
CA LEU A 76 -4.26 5.77 7.91
C LEU A 76 -2.85 6.15 8.36
N ASN A 77 -1.82 5.51 7.81
CA ASN A 77 -0.43 5.78 8.17
C ASN A 77 -0.05 7.25 7.89
N ALA A 78 -0.34 7.73 6.67
CA ALA A 78 -0.02 9.09 6.27
C ALA A 78 -0.81 10.13 7.10
N PHE A 79 -2.07 9.85 7.42
CA PHE A 79 -2.86 10.69 8.32
C PHE A 79 -2.29 10.75 9.74
N LEU A 80 -1.91 9.61 10.32
CA LEU A 80 -1.29 9.56 11.64
C LEU A 80 0.06 10.30 11.66
N LYS A 81 0.84 10.20 10.58
CA LYS A 81 2.09 10.97 10.41
C LYS A 81 1.87 12.48 10.45
N ILE A 82 0.80 12.97 9.81
CA ILE A 82 0.40 14.39 9.87
C ILE A 82 -0.07 14.78 11.26
N LEU A 83 -0.79 13.89 11.96
CA LEU A 83 -1.34 14.18 13.28
C LEU A 83 -0.25 14.26 14.36
N PHE A 84 0.75 13.38 14.27
CA PHE A 84 1.77 13.21 15.30
C PHE A 84 3.06 13.98 15.01
N GLU A 85 3.41 14.20 13.73
CA GLU A 85 4.58 14.96 13.27
C GLU A 85 5.90 14.55 13.95
N SER A 86 6.02 13.27 14.34
CA SER A 86 7.24 12.75 14.98
C SER A 86 8.42 12.83 14.00
N PRO A 87 9.53 13.48 14.34
CA PRO A 87 10.71 13.50 13.49
C PRO A 87 11.40 12.13 13.52
N ARG A 88 12.40 11.96 12.65
CA ARG A 88 13.16 10.71 12.53
C ARG A 88 14.43 10.72 13.35
N PRO A 89 15.03 9.56 13.65
CA PRO A 89 16.39 9.52 14.17
C PRO A 89 17.36 10.20 13.20
N THR A 90 18.40 10.80 13.75
CA THR A 90 19.48 11.48 13.00
C THR A 90 20.65 10.54 12.68
N LEU A 91 20.50 9.26 13.01
CA LEU A 91 21.53 8.24 12.87
C LEU A 91 21.79 7.93 11.37
N PRO A 92 23.01 8.14 10.84
CA PRO A 92 23.28 7.99 9.42
C PRO A 92 23.16 6.53 8.95
N TRP A 93 22.81 6.34 7.68
CA TRP A 93 22.85 5.03 7.03
C TRP A 93 24.30 4.67 6.68
N ASN A 94 24.79 3.54 7.20
CA ASN A 94 26.17 3.07 7.00
C ASN A 94 26.27 1.84 6.07
N GLY A 95 25.17 1.43 5.46
CA GLY A 95 25.12 0.28 4.56
C GLY A 95 25.27 0.66 3.08
N PRO A 96 25.19 -0.32 2.16
CA PRO A 96 25.26 -0.06 0.74
C PRO A 96 24.04 0.73 0.23
N GLY A 97 24.21 1.40 -0.92
CA GLY A 97 23.13 2.11 -1.60
C GLY A 97 22.62 3.34 -0.84
N LYS A 98 21.40 3.78 -1.18
CA LYS A 98 20.72 4.88 -0.50
C LYS A 98 19.46 4.35 0.16
N LEU A 99 19.26 4.74 1.41
CA LEU A 99 18.06 4.44 2.19
C LEU A 99 17.63 5.74 2.85
N THR A 100 16.61 6.37 2.28
CA THR A 100 16.14 7.69 2.70
C THR A 100 14.63 7.71 2.79
N GLU A 101 14.12 8.36 3.82
CA GLU A 101 12.70 8.46 4.09
C GLU A 101 12.28 9.92 4.16
N LEU A 102 11.20 10.26 3.46
CA LEU A 102 10.83 11.65 3.16
C LEU A 102 9.66 12.19 3.98
N SER A 103 9.01 11.34 4.80
CA SER A 103 7.85 11.68 5.64
C SER A 103 8.18 11.48 7.12
N TYR A 104 7.33 11.97 8.03
CA TYR A 104 7.49 11.81 9.49
C TYR A 104 7.73 10.36 9.95
N GLY A 105 8.33 10.16 11.12
CA GLY A 105 8.70 8.86 11.68
C GLY A 105 7.50 8.03 12.14
N PHE A 106 6.68 8.59 13.04
CA PHE A 106 5.60 7.85 13.70
C PHE A 106 4.28 7.86 12.92
N PRO A 107 3.61 6.71 12.74
CA PRO A 107 4.11 5.34 12.91
C PRO A 107 4.87 4.86 11.66
N SER A 108 5.68 3.80 11.81
CA SER A 108 6.44 3.24 10.68
C SER A 108 5.52 2.62 9.62
N GLY A 109 5.50 3.22 8.43
CA GLY A 109 4.68 2.76 7.30
C GLY A 109 5.11 1.40 6.74
N HIS A 110 6.42 1.11 6.74
CA HIS A 110 6.94 -0.20 6.32
C HIS A 110 6.42 -1.31 7.25
N VAL A 111 6.49 -1.11 8.57
CA VAL A 111 6.00 -2.09 9.55
C VAL A 111 4.48 -2.22 9.46
N GLN A 112 3.75 -1.11 9.44
CA GLN A 112 2.28 -1.11 9.37
C GLN A 112 1.77 -1.85 8.13
N THR A 113 2.33 -1.53 6.96
CA THR A 113 1.95 -2.17 5.69
C THR A 113 2.35 -3.64 5.69
N THR A 114 3.53 -3.97 6.21
CA THR A 114 3.99 -5.36 6.32
C THR A 114 3.02 -6.21 7.13
N VAL A 115 2.61 -5.73 8.31
CA VAL A 115 1.66 -6.46 9.17
C VAL A 115 0.34 -6.72 8.44
N VAL A 116 -0.20 -5.72 7.73
CA VAL A 116 -1.47 -5.89 7.01
C VAL A 116 -1.33 -6.85 5.83
N ILE A 117 -0.36 -6.61 4.94
CA ILE A 117 -0.25 -7.37 3.69
C ILE A 117 0.22 -8.80 3.96
N TRP A 118 1.30 -8.97 4.70
CA TRP A 118 1.79 -10.32 5.03
C TRP A 118 0.86 -11.01 6.03
N GLY A 119 0.14 -10.28 6.87
CA GLY A 119 -0.90 -10.84 7.73
C GLY A 119 -2.06 -11.42 6.92
N LEU A 120 -2.55 -10.70 5.90
CA LEU A 120 -3.56 -11.22 4.97
C LEU A 120 -3.05 -12.46 4.21
N LEU A 121 -1.81 -12.44 3.73
CA LEU A 121 -1.21 -13.62 3.09
C LEU A 121 -1.09 -14.81 4.04
N LEU A 122 -0.70 -14.57 5.30
CA LEU A 122 -0.59 -15.58 6.34
C LEU A 122 -1.94 -16.25 6.66
N LEU A 123 -3.02 -15.47 6.67
CA LEU A 123 -4.37 -15.96 6.99
C LEU A 123 -5.02 -16.70 5.82
N HIS A 124 -4.79 -16.26 4.58
CA HIS A 124 -5.53 -16.76 3.42
C HIS A 124 -4.77 -17.73 2.53
N LEU A 125 -3.43 -17.75 2.56
CA LEU A 125 -2.65 -18.73 1.81
C LEU A 125 -2.50 -20.05 2.57
N LYS A 126 -2.79 -21.16 1.89
CA LYS A 126 -2.64 -22.52 2.46
C LYS A 126 -1.19 -23.03 2.48
N SER A 127 -0.31 -22.45 1.66
CA SER A 127 1.09 -22.89 1.53
C SER A 127 1.86 -22.65 2.83
N LYS A 128 2.40 -23.73 3.43
CA LYS A 128 3.24 -23.65 4.64
C LYS A 128 4.44 -22.73 4.44
N THR A 129 5.07 -22.79 3.27
CA THR A 129 6.21 -21.93 2.92
C THR A 129 5.79 -20.46 2.86
N ALA A 130 4.67 -20.14 2.21
CA ALA A 130 4.19 -18.75 2.12
C ALA A 130 3.82 -18.18 3.51
N ARG A 131 3.21 -19.01 4.37
CA ARG A 131 2.91 -18.65 5.75
C ARG A 131 4.18 -18.40 6.57
N LEU A 132 5.17 -19.27 6.45
CA LEU A 132 6.47 -19.11 7.10
C LEU A 132 7.14 -17.79 6.66
N ILE A 133 7.22 -17.54 5.35
CA ILE A 133 7.78 -16.29 4.82
C ILE A 133 7.02 -15.08 5.39
N SER A 134 5.68 -15.13 5.42
CA SER A 134 4.86 -14.05 5.96
C SER A 134 5.21 -13.73 7.42
N VAL A 135 5.34 -14.76 8.26
CA VAL A 135 5.75 -14.59 9.67
C VAL A 135 7.14 -13.99 9.77
N LEU A 136 8.11 -14.50 9.00
CA LEU A 136 9.48 -13.99 9.02
C LEU A 136 9.52 -12.50 8.63
N VAL A 137 8.82 -12.10 7.57
CA VAL A 137 8.82 -10.69 7.14
C VAL A 137 8.17 -9.79 8.20
N ILE A 138 7.06 -10.22 8.81
CA ILE A 138 6.40 -9.48 9.90
C ILE A 138 7.32 -9.27 11.10
N VAL A 139 8.03 -10.33 11.52
CA VAL A 139 8.90 -10.30 12.71
C VAL A 139 10.16 -9.46 12.46
N PHE A 140 10.74 -9.56 11.26
CA PHE A 140 12.04 -8.96 10.97
C PHE A 140 11.99 -7.53 10.41
N MET A 141 10.87 -7.09 9.84
CA MET A 141 10.71 -5.71 9.35
C MET A 141 10.95 -4.65 10.44
N PRO A 142 10.40 -4.78 11.68
CA PRO A 142 10.76 -3.98 12.84
C PRO A 142 12.28 -3.78 13.01
N PHE A 143 13.02 -4.89 13.07
CA PHE A 143 14.46 -4.87 13.29
C PHE A 143 15.19 -4.17 12.15
N ALA A 144 14.87 -4.51 10.89
CA ALA A 144 15.46 -3.87 9.71
C ALA A 144 15.30 -2.35 9.73
N ARG A 145 14.16 -1.84 10.25
CA ARG A 145 13.88 -0.41 10.28
C ARG A 145 14.59 0.35 11.39
N MET A 146 14.72 -0.27 12.57
CA MET A 146 15.53 0.28 13.65
C MET A 146 17.02 0.22 13.32
N TYR A 147 17.51 -0.90 12.78
CA TYR A 147 18.91 -1.06 12.39
C TYR A 147 19.34 -0.02 11.35
N ALA A 148 18.48 0.24 10.34
CA ALA A 148 18.72 1.28 9.35
C ALA A 148 18.76 2.71 9.92
N GLY A 149 18.31 2.92 11.17
CA GLY A 149 18.34 4.22 11.82
C GLY A 149 17.29 5.21 11.30
N VAL A 150 16.26 4.72 10.61
CA VAL A 150 15.21 5.59 10.03
C VAL A 150 13.94 5.67 10.89
N HIS A 151 13.84 4.82 11.91
CA HIS A 151 12.70 4.75 12.81
C HIS A 151 13.14 4.45 14.24
N PHE A 152 12.48 5.08 15.20
CA PHE A 152 12.60 4.74 16.61
C PHE A 152 11.82 3.45 16.95
N ALA A 153 12.08 2.87 18.13
CA ALA A 153 11.34 1.70 18.60
C ALA A 153 9.84 1.98 18.76
N GLY A 154 9.48 3.20 19.18
CA GLY A 154 8.10 3.67 19.28
C GLY A 154 7.41 3.77 17.92
N ASP A 155 8.10 4.23 16.87
CA ASP A 155 7.57 4.25 15.50
C ASP A 155 7.21 2.84 15.03
N VAL A 156 8.10 1.89 15.31
CA VAL A 156 7.95 0.49 14.91
C VAL A 156 6.83 -0.19 15.69
N LEU A 157 6.76 0.03 17.01
CA LEU A 157 5.66 -0.48 17.83
C LEU A 157 4.32 0.11 17.39
N GLY A 158 4.25 1.42 17.14
CA GLY A 158 3.06 2.07 16.61
C GLY A 158 2.66 1.48 15.26
N GLY A 159 3.62 1.30 14.35
CA GLY A 159 3.39 0.64 13.07
C GLY A 159 2.81 -0.76 13.23
N PHE A 160 3.32 -1.54 14.17
CA PHE A 160 2.81 -2.88 14.44
C PHE A 160 1.38 -2.87 14.99
N ILE A 161 1.09 -2.00 15.96
CA ILE A 161 -0.25 -1.86 16.56
C ILE A 161 -1.27 -1.40 15.52
N PHE A 162 -1.00 -0.31 14.79
CA PHE A 162 -1.91 0.18 13.76
C PHE A 162 -2.03 -0.80 12.59
N GLY A 163 -0.98 -1.59 12.33
CA GLY A 163 -1.01 -2.67 11.34
C GLY A 163 -1.95 -3.80 11.75
N LEU A 164 -1.89 -4.24 13.00
CA LEU A 164 -2.81 -5.26 13.52
C LEU A 164 -4.26 -4.77 13.53
N LEU A 165 -4.50 -3.53 13.97
CA LEU A 165 -5.82 -2.92 13.92
C LEU A 165 -6.34 -2.83 12.48
N GLY A 166 -5.48 -2.45 11.53
CA GLY A 166 -5.80 -2.44 10.11
C GLY A 166 -6.14 -3.84 9.58
N LEU A 167 -5.35 -4.86 9.93
CA LEU A 167 -5.60 -6.24 9.53
C LEU A 167 -6.96 -6.75 10.03
N VAL A 168 -7.26 -6.52 11.30
CA VAL A 168 -8.55 -6.87 11.91
C VAL A 168 -9.69 -6.12 11.23
N LEU A 169 -9.53 -4.82 10.99
CA LEU A 169 -10.52 -4.01 10.29
C LEU A 169 -10.84 -4.57 8.91
N ILE A 170 -9.82 -4.94 8.14
CA ILE A 170 -10.01 -5.55 6.81
C ILE A 170 -10.76 -6.88 6.92
N GLU A 171 -10.36 -7.79 7.81
CA GLU A 171 -11.07 -9.06 7.99
C GLU A 171 -12.54 -8.86 8.42
N VAL A 172 -12.82 -7.88 9.29
CA VAL A 172 -14.18 -7.50 9.67
C VAL A 172 -14.97 -6.96 8.47
N ILE A 173 -14.39 -6.08 7.66
CA ILE A 173 -15.04 -5.53 6.46
C ILE A 173 -15.45 -6.66 5.52
N PHE A 174 -14.55 -7.60 5.21
CA PHE A 174 -14.87 -8.71 4.30
C PHE A 174 -15.80 -9.75 4.90
N ARG A 175 -15.84 -9.89 6.23
CA ARG A 175 -16.82 -10.74 6.91
C ARG A 175 -18.24 -10.13 6.89
N VAL A 176 -18.35 -8.82 7.06
CA VAL A 176 -19.63 -8.09 7.08
C VAL A 176 -20.16 -7.83 5.66
N PHE A 177 -19.25 -7.58 4.70
CA PHE A 177 -19.56 -7.29 3.31
C PHE A 177 -18.89 -8.29 2.35
N PRO A 178 -19.21 -9.60 2.43
CA PRO A 178 -18.63 -10.63 1.58
C PRO A 178 -18.91 -10.39 0.08
N GLU A 179 -19.92 -9.60 -0.25
CA GLU A 179 -20.22 -9.20 -1.62
C GLU A 179 -19.12 -8.33 -2.26
N LEU A 180 -18.20 -7.74 -1.49
CA LEU A 180 -17.09 -6.95 -2.05
C LEU A 180 -16.12 -7.82 -2.87
N GLU A 181 -15.95 -9.08 -2.47
CA GLU A 181 -15.12 -10.05 -3.18
C GLU A 181 -15.93 -10.95 -4.13
N SER A 182 -17.26 -10.85 -4.14
CA SER A 182 -18.09 -11.58 -5.10
C SER A 182 -18.06 -10.93 -6.50
N SER A 183 -18.07 -11.75 -7.52
CA SER A 183 -18.13 -11.37 -8.94
C SER A 183 -19.56 -11.16 -9.43
N THR A 184 -20.49 -11.96 -8.91
CA THR A 184 -21.93 -11.85 -9.14
C THR A 184 -22.64 -11.31 -7.88
N PRO A 185 -23.86 -10.75 -8.01
CA PRO A 185 -24.69 -10.51 -6.84
C PRO A 185 -24.97 -11.83 -6.12
N LEU A 186 -25.00 -11.80 -4.78
CA LEU A 186 -25.49 -12.93 -4.00
C LEU A 186 -27.00 -13.10 -4.24
N GLU A 187 -27.51 -14.32 -4.07
CA GLU A 187 -28.92 -14.64 -4.26
C GLU A 187 -29.83 -13.67 -3.48
N GLY A 188 -30.79 -13.06 -4.17
CA GLY A 188 -31.70 -12.05 -3.60
C GLY A 188 -31.11 -10.65 -3.37
N GLN A 189 -29.84 -10.38 -3.71
CA GLN A 189 -29.22 -9.07 -3.54
C GLN A 189 -29.00 -8.34 -4.87
N THR A 190 -29.20 -7.02 -4.88
CA THR A 190 -28.75 -6.14 -5.97
C THR A 190 -27.33 -5.62 -5.69
N PHE A 191 -26.66 -5.04 -6.70
CA PHE A 191 -25.37 -4.36 -6.50
C PHE A 191 -25.45 -3.09 -5.62
N SER A 192 -26.61 -2.79 -5.01
CA SER A 192 -26.86 -1.57 -4.24
C SER A 192 -25.82 -1.35 -3.13
N LYS A 193 -25.48 -2.39 -2.35
CA LYS A 193 -24.49 -2.28 -1.27
C LYS A 193 -23.08 -1.95 -1.77
N THR A 194 -22.61 -2.61 -2.83
CA THR A 194 -21.28 -2.34 -3.42
C THR A 194 -21.22 -0.92 -4.01
N LYS A 195 -22.30 -0.46 -4.67
CA LYS A 195 -22.42 0.92 -5.16
C LYS A 195 -22.36 1.94 -4.02
N THR A 196 -23.16 1.72 -2.97
CA THR A 196 -23.19 2.59 -1.78
C THR A 196 -21.83 2.63 -1.09
N MET A 197 -21.15 1.49 -0.94
CA MET A 197 -19.81 1.44 -0.33
C MET A 197 -18.78 2.20 -1.17
N ALA A 198 -18.74 1.97 -2.49
CA ALA A 198 -17.86 2.70 -3.39
C ALA A 198 -18.12 4.22 -3.31
N LEU A 199 -19.39 4.63 -3.27
CA LEU A 199 -19.78 6.03 -3.11
C LEU A 199 -19.33 6.60 -1.75
N ILE A 200 -19.61 5.90 -0.64
CA ILE A 200 -19.20 6.33 0.71
C ILE A 200 -17.69 6.52 0.76
N VAL A 201 -16.92 5.55 0.25
CA VAL A 201 -15.46 5.65 0.27
C VAL A 201 -14.98 6.83 -0.57
N VAL A 202 -15.49 7.01 -1.79
CA VAL A 202 -15.15 8.16 -2.63
C VAL A 202 -15.49 9.48 -1.93
N VAL A 203 -16.66 9.58 -1.30
CA VAL A 203 -17.08 10.79 -0.56
C VAL A 203 -16.18 11.04 0.65
N MET A 204 -15.76 10.00 1.37
CA MET A 204 -14.86 10.12 2.52
C MET A 204 -13.42 10.43 2.11
N THR A 205 -12.97 9.98 0.94
CA THR A 205 -11.60 10.19 0.46
C THR A 205 -11.43 11.49 -0.32
N LEU A 206 -12.48 11.99 -0.97
CA LEU A 206 -12.42 13.19 -1.80
C LEU A 206 -11.95 14.46 -1.05
N PRO A 207 -12.36 14.73 0.22
CA PRO A 207 -11.86 15.87 0.98
C PRO A 207 -10.34 15.92 1.14
N SER A 208 -9.61 14.81 0.93
CA SER A 208 -8.14 14.80 0.95
C SER A 208 -7.52 15.78 -0.05
N VAL A 209 -8.20 16.12 -1.16
CA VAL A 209 -7.71 17.09 -2.14
C VAL A 209 -7.62 18.52 -1.58
N LEU A 210 -8.28 18.79 -0.46
CA LEU A 210 -8.24 20.08 0.22
C LEU A 210 -7.04 20.21 1.18
N LEU A 211 -6.29 19.11 1.41
CA LEU A 211 -5.09 19.14 2.24
C LEU A 211 -4.02 20.03 1.58
N HIS A 212 -3.66 21.09 2.29
CA HIS A 212 -2.61 22.03 1.92
C HIS A 212 -1.88 22.47 3.20
N THR A 213 -0.62 22.92 3.06
CA THR A 213 0.14 23.54 4.16
C THR A 213 0.80 24.80 3.63
N ASN A 214 0.72 25.87 4.43
CA ASN A 214 1.49 27.10 4.21
C ASN A 214 2.90 27.01 4.85
N ILE A 215 3.16 25.92 5.57
CA ILE A 215 4.44 25.64 6.26
C ILE A 215 5.30 24.77 5.35
N ASN A 216 6.52 25.23 5.09
CA ASN A 216 7.53 24.57 4.25
C ASN A 216 8.24 23.39 4.97
N SER A 217 7.49 22.55 5.69
CA SER A 217 8.04 21.24 6.13
C SER A 217 7.93 20.27 4.97
N TYR A 218 9.07 19.76 4.52
CA TYR A 218 9.13 18.77 3.45
C TYR A 218 8.41 17.48 3.83
N GLU A 219 8.56 17.04 5.09
CA GLU A 219 7.93 15.83 5.65
C GLU A 219 6.40 15.94 5.68
N LYS A 220 5.88 17.13 6.01
CA LYS A 220 4.45 17.40 6.03
C LYS A 220 3.85 17.39 4.63
N ILE A 221 4.51 18.06 3.68
CA ILE A 221 4.12 18.04 2.27
C ILE A 221 4.06 16.59 1.76
N LYS A 222 5.11 15.80 2.02
CA LYS A 222 5.16 14.39 1.62
C LYS A 222 4.08 13.54 2.28
N SER A 223 3.74 13.82 3.53
CA SER A 223 2.67 13.10 4.22
C SER A 223 1.28 13.42 3.64
N TYR A 224 0.99 14.69 3.29
CA TYR A 224 -0.25 15.06 2.57
C TYR A 224 -0.35 14.42 1.20
N GLU A 225 0.74 14.51 0.45
CA GLU A 225 0.88 13.87 -0.84
C GLU A 225 0.53 12.38 -0.81
N ASN A 226 0.96 11.67 0.24
CA ASN A 226 0.65 10.26 0.44
C ASN A 226 -0.83 10.02 0.77
N VAL A 227 -1.45 10.86 1.62
CA VAL A 227 -2.89 10.78 1.89
C VAL A 227 -3.69 10.96 0.61
N ILE A 228 -3.38 11.98 -0.20
CA ILE A 228 -4.08 12.31 -1.44
C ILE A 228 -3.97 11.16 -2.45
N SER A 229 -2.74 10.67 -2.69
CA SER A 229 -2.49 9.58 -3.64
C SER A 229 -3.20 8.29 -3.24
N ALA A 230 -3.09 7.88 -1.97
CA ALA A 230 -3.72 6.67 -1.48
C ALA A 230 -5.26 6.76 -1.47
N SER A 231 -5.80 7.94 -1.13
CA SER A 231 -7.23 8.27 -1.20
C SER A 231 -7.77 8.15 -2.62
N GLY A 232 -7.09 8.76 -3.59
CA GLY A 232 -7.44 8.66 -5.01
C GLY A 232 -7.39 7.22 -5.51
N ALA A 233 -6.30 6.51 -5.20
CA ALA A 233 -6.14 5.11 -5.56
C ALA A 233 -7.23 4.21 -4.94
N LEU A 234 -7.64 4.42 -3.69
CA LEU A 234 -8.71 3.63 -3.04
C LEU A 234 -10.06 3.86 -3.73
N GLY A 235 -10.43 5.12 -3.95
CA GLY A 235 -11.66 5.47 -4.66
C GLY A 235 -11.71 4.86 -6.06
N GLY A 236 -10.61 4.99 -6.82
CA GLY A 236 -10.47 4.38 -8.14
C GLY A 236 -10.51 2.84 -8.12
N PHE A 237 -9.84 2.20 -7.15
CA PHE A 237 -9.85 0.75 -7.02
C PHE A 237 -11.27 0.22 -6.83
N LEU A 238 -12.05 0.85 -5.96
CA LEU A 238 -13.44 0.46 -5.69
C LEU A 238 -14.37 0.71 -6.87
N ILE A 239 -14.19 1.83 -7.59
CA ILE A 239 -14.89 2.07 -8.85
C ILE A 239 -14.58 0.95 -9.86
N GLY A 240 -13.31 0.56 -10.00
CA GLY A 240 -12.92 -0.56 -10.86
C GLY A 240 -13.49 -1.91 -10.42
N ILE A 241 -13.54 -2.20 -9.12
CA ILE A 241 -14.21 -3.41 -8.61
C ILE A 241 -15.70 -3.38 -8.97
N LEU A 242 -16.36 -2.24 -8.78
CA LEU A 242 -17.77 -2.07 -9.13
C LEU A 242 -18.01 -2.32 -10.63
N PHE A 243 -17.21 -1.74 -11.51
CA PHE A 243 -17.31 -2.00 -12.95
C PHE A 243 -17.04 -3.46 -13.30
N SER A 244 -16.06 -4.10 -12.67
CA SER A 244 -15.77 -5.52 -12.88
C SER A 244 -16.98 -6.38 -12.52
N LYS A 245 -17.64 -6.05 -11.41
CA LYS A 245 -18.85 -6.73 -10.93
C LYS A 245 -20.06 -6.50 -11.85
N MET A 246 -20.26 -5.26 -12.31
CA MET A 246 -21.32 -4.92 -13.27
C MET A 246 -21.18 -5.67 -14.60
N ASN A 247 -19.95 -6.02 -14.98
CA ASN A 247 -19.65 -6.81 -16.18
C ASN A 247 -19.50 -8.31 -15.89
N SER A 248 -19.80 -8.76 -14.66
CA SER A 248 -19.65 -10.16 -14.21
C SER A 248 -18.27 -10.76 -14.55
N LEU A 249 -17.21 -9.96 -14.42
CA LEU A 249 -15.86 -10.41 -14.74
C LEU A 249 -15.34 -11.35 -13.65
N GLU A 250 -15.01 -12.57 -14.06
CA GLU A 250 -14.34 -13.58 -13.25
C GLU A 250 -13.03 -14.02 -13.89
N TRP A 251 -12.03 -14.22 -13.06
CA TRP A 251 -10.75 -14.82 -13.44
C TRP A 251 -10.11 -15.46 -12.22
N GLY A 252 -9.34 -16.51 -12.47
CA GLY A 252 -8.53 -17.18 -11.47
C GLY A 252 -7.08 -17.24 -11.92
N LYS A 253 -6.42 -18.34 -11.55
CA LYS A 253 -5.04 -18.60 -11.93
C LYS A 253 -4.83 -18.50 -13.44
N ALA A 254 -3.68 -18.01 -13.88
CA ALA A 254 -3.32 -18.07 -15.30
C ALA A 254 -3.18 -19.54 -15.74
N ASP A 255 -3.76 -19.89 -16.89
CA ASP A 255 -3.80 -21.27 -17.39
C ASP A 255 -2.45 -21.68 -18.03
N SER A 256 -1.69 -20.70 -18.54
CA SER A 256 -0.40 -20.91 -19.18
C SER A 256 0.58 -19.76 -18.94
N ILE A 257 1.87 -20.01 -19.17
CA ILE A 257 2.92 -18.98 -19.14
C ILE A 257 2.63 -17.89 -20.17
N GLN A 258 2.16 -18.25 -21.37
CA GLN A 258 1.82 -17.29 -22.42
C GLN A 258 0.68 -16.36 -21.99
N GLU A 259 -0.38 -16.92 -21.39
CA GLU A 259 -1.44 -16.10 -20.82
C GLU A 259 -0.85 -15.18 -19.74
N GLY A 260 -0.01 -15.72 -18.86
CA GLY A 260 0.67 -14.93 -17.84
C GLY A 260 1.46 -13.74 -18.40
N ILE A 261 2.23 -13.94 -19.47
CA ILE A 261 2.97 -12.86 -20.14
C ILE A 261 2.01 -11.82 -20.71
N GLN A 262 0.91 -12.23 -21.35
CA GLN A 262 -0.09 -11.30 -21.89
C GLN A 262 -0.74 -10.45 -20.79
N ARG A 263 -1.08 -11.06 -19.64
CA ARG A 263 -1.61 -10.34 -18.46
C ARG A 263 -0.60 -9.27 -17.99
N ALA A 264 0.70 -9.58 -18.02
CA ALA A 264 1.77 -8.69 -17.56
C ALA A 264 1.91 -7.49 -18.50
N ILE A 265 1.92 -7.78 -19.81
CA ILE A 265 2.03 -6.75 -20.85
C ILE A 265 0.87 -5.78 -20.75
N VAL A 266 -0.37 -6.26 -20.61
CA VAL A 266 -1.55 -5.39 -20.47
C VAL A 266 -1.39 -4.47 -19.25
N LEU A 267 -1.03 -5.02 -18.08
CA LEU A 267 -0.80 -4.22 -16.87
C LEU A 267 0.28 -3.17 -17.05
N ILE A 268 1.46 -3.58 -17.50
CA ILE A 268 2.63 -2.71 -17.61
C ILE A 268 2.35 -1.60 -18.62
N LEU A 269 1.79 -1.93 -19.79
CA LEU A 269 1.44 -0.92 -20.79
C LEU A 269 0.40 0.08 -20.29
N GLY A 270 -0.60 -0.38 -19.54
CA GLY A 270 -1.59 0.52 -18.96
C GLY A 270 -1.03 1.43 -17.88
N ILE A 271 -0.17 0.91 -17.00
CA ILE A 271 0.53 1.73 -15.99
C ILE A 271 1.44 2.74 -16.69
N LEU A 272 2.19 2.34 -17.71
CA LEU A 272 3.04 3.26 -18.49
C LEU A 272 2.20 4.37 -19.15
N LEU A 273 1.08 4.01 -19.78
CA LEU A 273 0.21 4.94 -20.50
C LEU A 273 -0.56 5.90 -19.57
N LEU A 274 -1.02 5.43 -18.40
CA LEU A 274 -1.92 6.19 -17.52
C LEU A 274 -1.20 6.86 -16.34
N TYR A 275 -0.01 6.38 -15.97
CA TYR A 275 0.76 6.95 -14.86
C TYR A 275 2.01 7.68 -15.37
N VAL A 276 2.85 7.00 -16.14
CA VAL A 276 4.19 7.50 -16.50
C VAL A 276 4.10 8.56 -17.59
N LEU A 277 3.41 8.27 -18.69
CA LEU A 277 3.30 9.20 -19.81
C LEU A 277 2.63 10.53 -19.42
N PRO A 278 1.51 10.56 -18.66
CA PRO A 278 0.91 11.80 -18.19
C PRO A 278 1.81 12.50 -17.16
N GLY A 279 2.52 11.75 -16.33
CA GLY A 279 3.52 12.28 -15.41
C GLY A 279 4.62 13.05 -16.14
N ILE A 280 5.14 12.54 -17.26
CA ILE A 280 6.21 13.18 -18.03
C ILE A 280 5.68 14.33 -18.89
N LEU A 281 4.57 14.11 -19.59
CA LEU A 281 4.04 15.06 -20.57
C LEU A 281 3.24 16.18 -19.92
N ILE A 282 2.31 15.84 -19.02
CA ILE A 282 1.37 16.83 -18.45
C ILE A 282 2.04 17.64 -17.35
N GLN A 283 2.82 17.01 -16.45
CA GLN A 283 3.46 17.75 -15.35
C GLN A 283 4.52 18.74 -15.82
N LYS A 284 5.03 18.58 -17.06
CA LYS A 284 5.92 19.56 -17.70
C LYS A 284 5.23 20.89 -18.00
N TYR A 285 3.92 20.88 -18.27
CA TYR A 285 3.16 22.06 -18.67
C TYR A 285 2.12 22.51 -17.62
N LEU A 286 1.66 21.60 -16.77
CA LEU A 286 0.69 21.85 -15.71
C LEU A 286 1.24 21.30 -14.38
N PRO A 287 1.65 22.15 -13.43
CA PRO A 287 2.14 21.69 -12.14
C PRO A 287 1.08 20.83 -11.44
N GLU A 288 1.53 19.72 -10.84
CA GLU A 288 0.61 18.78 -10.21
C GLU A 288 -0.03 19.43 -8.97
N ASN A 289 -1.36 19.58 -9.02
CA ASN A 289 -2.16 19.98 -7.86
C ASN A 289 -2.78 18.75 -7.17
N PRO A 290 -3.28 18.89 -5.92
CA PRO A 290 -3.89 17.79 -5.17
C PRO A 290 -5.01 17.04 -5.92
N VAL A 291 -5.84 17.75 -6.68
CA VAL A 291 -6.94 17.15 -7.45
C VAL A 291 -6.39 16.29 -8.59
N ALA A 292 -5.43 16.82 -9.35
CA ALA A 292 -4.77 16.09 -10.43
C ALA A 292 -4.07 14.83 -9.91
N ARG A 293 -3.42 14.93 -8.74
CA ARG A 293 -2.82 13.77 -8.07
C ARG A 293 -3.86 12.72 -7.69
N TYR A 294 -4.92 13.11 -7.00
CA TYR A 294 -6.01 12.21 -6.63
C TYR A 294 -6.58 11.46 -7.85
N LEU A 295 -6.90 12.20 -8.91
CA LEU A 295 -7.44 11.64 -10.15
C LEU A 295 -6.46 10.71 -10.85
N ARG A 296 -5.17 11.08 -10.95
CA ARG A 296 -4.14 10.25 -11.59
C ARG A 296 -4.03 8.89 -10.92
N TYR A 297 -3.92 8.85 -9.60
CA TYR A 297 -3.84 7.59 -8.85
C TYR A 297 -5.17 6.82 -8.92
N GLY A 298 -6.31 7.50 -8.91
CA GLY A 298 -7.61 6.87 -9.09
C GLY A 298 -7.81 6.22 -10.46
N ILE A 299 -7.39 6.88 -11.55
CA ILE A 299 -7.46 6.33 -12.91
C ILE A 299 -6.59 5.08 -13.04
N VAL A 300 -5.34 5.13 -12.56
CA VAL A 300 -4.42 3.99 -12.62
C VAL A 300 -4.94 2.81 -11.80
N SER A 301 -5.46 3.07 -10.60
CA SER A 301 -6.02 2.03 -9.75
C SER A 301 -7.31 1.42 -10.34
N SER A 302 -8.16 2.25 -10.95
CA SER A 302 -9.35 1.78 -11.71
C SER A 302 -8.95 0.92 -12.91
N TYR A 303 -7.86 1.28 -13.58
CA TYR A 303 -7.31 0.51 -14.69
C TYR A 303 -6.86 -0.89 -14.26
N ILE A 304 -6.09 -0.96 -13.18
CA ILE A 304 -5.64 -2.24 -12.61
C ILE A 304 -6.86 -3.07 -12.23
N ALA A 305 -7.83 -2.49 -11.50
CA ALA A 305 -9.01 -3.20 -11.01
C ALA A 305 -9.95 -3.69 -12.13
N PHE A 306 -10.20 -2.91 -13.18
CA PHE A 306 -11.21 -3.23 -14.21
C PHE A 306 -10.66 -3.36 -15.61
N PHE A 307 -10.05 -2.29 -16.15
CA PHE A 307 -9.78 -2.20 -17.58
C PHE A 307 -8.77 -3.25 -18.04
N SER A 308 -7.73 -3.51 -17.23
CA SER A 308 -6.74 -4.55 -17.51
C SER A 308 -7.39 -5.93 -17.67
N VAL A 309 -8.26 -6.30 -16.73
CA VAL A 309 -9.00 -7.56 -16.70
C VAL A 309 -10.00 -7.63 -17.85
N ASN A 310 -10.75 -6.57 -18.11
CA ASN A 310 -11.74 -6.53 -19.19
C ASN A 310 -11.08 -6.77 -20.56
N ILE A 311 -9.89 -6.19 -20.80
CA ILE A 311 -9.11 -6.43 -22.02
C ILE A 311 -8.71 -7.92 -22.11
N MET A 312 -8.30 -8.52 -21.00
CA MET A 312 -7.89 -9.92 -20.95
C MET A 312 -9.06 -10.90 -21.21
N VAL A 313 -10.19 -10.71 -20.53
CA VAL A 313 -11.37 -11.58 -20.67
C VAL A 313 -11.92 -11.52 -22.09
N LYS A 314 -12.00 -10.34 -22.70
CA LYS A 314 -12.43 -10.18 -24.10
C LYS A 314 -11.48 -10.86 -25.09
N ARG A 315 -10.17 -10.88 -24.82
CA ARG A 315 -9.21 -11.62 -25.65
C ARG A 315 -9.42 -13.13 -25.53
N LYS A 316 -9.65 -13.66 -24.33
CA LYS A 316 -9.93 -15.10 -24.11
C LYS A 316 -11.19 -15.56 -24.85
N GLY A 317 -12.24 -14.73 -24.87
CA GLY A 317 -13.45 -15.00 -25.64
C GLY A 317 -13.28 -14.97 -27.17
N ARG A 318 -12.23 -14.31 -27.69
CA ARG A 318 -11.90 -14.27 -29.12
C ARG A 318 -11.10 -15.47 -29.62
N PHE A 319 -10.41 -16.20 -28.75
CA PHE A 319 -9.66 -17.43 -29.10
C PHE A 319 -10.49 -18.71 -28.95
N LYS A 320 -11.75 -18.61 -28.50
CA LYS A 320 -12.70 -19.73 -28.41
C LYS A 320 -13.78 -19.70 -29.51
N ARG A 321 -13.58 -18.92 -30.57
CA ARG A 321 -14.41 -18.93 -31.79
C ARG A 321 -13.55 -19.28 -32.98
#